data_AF-A0AAQ3N1A0-F1
#
_entry.id   AF-A0AAQ3N1A0-F1
#
_cell.length_a   1.000
_cell.length_b   1.000
_cell.length_c   1.000
_cell.angle_alpha   90.00
_cell.angle_beta   90.00
_cell.angle_gamma   90.00
#
_symmetry.space_group_name_H-M   'P 1'
#
loop_
_entity.id
_entity.type
_entity.pdbx_description
1 polymer ?
#
loop_
_entity_poly.entity_id
_entity_poly.type
_entity_poly.pdbx_seq_one_letter_code
_entity_poly.pdbx_strand_id
1 'polypeptide(L)'
;MQKLEGSEGIDKIFSPEKVSRDGSIGSRGISPLPILINEESHRTSEQTLSLLEEALVESKAKLNDLISDTGTSESSSQHITILQLSQKIETMHDLLMQLRHQL
;
A
#
# COMPACT_ATOMS: atom_id res chain seq x y z
N MET A 1 16.22 37.22 -39.24
CA MET A 1 16.37 37.40 -37.77
C MET A 1 14.99 37.70 -37.21
N GLN A 2 14.43 36.80 -36.40
CA GLN A 2 13.98 37.07 -35.03
C GLN A 2 13.26 35.83 -34.48
N LYS A 3 13.60 35.54 -33.24
CA LYS A 3 13.34 34.37 -32.40
C LYS A 3 11.98 34.56 -31.73
N LEU A 4 11.15 33.52 -31.60
CA LEU A 4 10.07 33.52 -30.60
C LEU A 4 10.29 32.36 -29.62
N GLU A 5 10.86 32.71 -28.48
CA GLU A 5 10.67 31.98 -27.23
C GLU A 5 9.22 32.14 -26.79
N GLY A 6 8.59 31.03 -26.41
CA GLY A 6 7.30 31.01 -25.75
C GLY A 6 7.25 29.77 -24.86
N SER A 7 7.83 29.88 -23.67
CA SER A 7 7.73 28.88 -22.61
C SER A 7 6.30 28.88 -22.07
N GLU A 8 5.44 28.05 -22.65
CA GLU A 8 4.11 27.80 -22.08
C GLU A 8 4.27 26.82 -20.90
N GLY A 9 4.29 27.40 -19.70
CA GLY A 9 4.36 26.70 -18.43
C GLY A 9 3.09 25.89 -18.15
N ILE A 10 3.26 24.81 -17.39
CA ILE A 10 2.22 23.88 -16.93
C ILE A 10 1.22 24.51 -15.93
N ASP A 11 1.26 25.83 -15.72
CA ASP A 11 0.38 26.58 -14.81
C ASP A 11 -1.11 26.43 -15.13
N LYS A 12 -1.45 25.95 -16.33
CA LYS A 12 -2.84 25.74 -16.76
C LYS A 12 -3.45 24.41 -16.30
N ILE A 13 -2.67 23.48 -15.74
CA ILE A 13 -3.18 22.16 -15.28
C ILE A 13 -4.05 22.30 -14.03
N PHE A 14 -3.84 23.34 -13.21
CA PHE A 14 -4.50 23.48 -11.91
C PHE A 14 -5.70 24.45 -11.89
N SER A 15 -6.09 25.03 -13.03
CA SER A 15 -7.26 25.90 -13.10
C SER A 15 -8.45 25.15 -13.71
N PRO A 16 -9.55 24.92 -12.96
CA PRO A 16 -10.76 24.34 -13.51
C PRO A 16 -11.51 25.43 -14.31
N GLU A 17 -11.07 25.65 -15.55
CA GLU A 17 -11.79 26.52 -16.48
C GLU A 17 -13.06 25.80 -16.94
N LYS A 18 -14.23 26.38 -16.64
CA LYS A 18 -15.53 25.85 -17.01
C LYS A 18 -15.68 25.87 -18.53
N VAL A 19 -15.50 24.73 -19.18
CA VAL A 19 -15.75 24.59 -20.63
C VAL A 19 -17.24 24.56 -20.89
N SER A 20 -17.77 25.69 -21.34
CA SER A 20 -19.03 25.78 -22.05
C SER A 20 -18.77 25.64 -23.55
N ARG A 21 -19.43 24.64 -24.14
CA ARG A 21 -20.01 24.66 -25.49
C ARG A 21 -19.08 24.52 -26.72
N ASP A 22 -19.29 23.36 -27.35
CA ASP A 22 -19.42 23.12 -28.81
C ASP A 22 -18.15 22.70 -29.58
N GLY A 23 -18.21 21.50 -30.17
CA GLY A 23 -17.11 20.85 -30.88
C GLY A 23 -17.34 19.35 -31.05
N SER A 24 -18.10 18.99 -32.08
CA SER A 24 -18.38 17.63 -32.54
C SER A 24 -17.12 16.82 -32.91
N ILE A 25 -17.12 15.52 -32.56
CA ILE A 25 -16.58 14.32 -33.26
C ILE A 25 -15.98 13.34 -32.24
N GLY A 26 -16.58 12.15 -32.14
CA GLY A 26 -15.97 10.98 -31.49
C GLY A 26 -16.76 10.31 -30.36
N SER A 27 -18.04 10.01 -30.56
CA SER A 27 -18.76 9.10 -29.65
C SER A 27 -18.33 7.65 -29.92
N ARG A 28 -17.23 7.20 -29.31
CA ARG A 28 -16.93 5.78 -29.07
C ARG A 28 -16.26 5.61 -27.71
N GLY A 29 -16.97 4.96 -26.80
CA GLY A 29 -16.50 4.54 -25.48
C GLY A 29 -16.41 5.75 -24.54
N ILE A 30 -17.12 5.81 -23.43
CA ILE A 30 -17.11 4.82 -22.35
C ILE A 30 -18.42 5.05 -21.61
N SER A 31 -19.28 4.02 -21.57
CA SER A 31 -20.35 3.99 -20.57
C SER A 31 -19.66 4.02 -19.21
N PRO A 32 -20.06 4.87 -18.24
CA PRO A 32 -19.65 4.69 -16.86
C PRO A 32 -20.36 3.43 -16.40
N LEU A 33 -19.74 2.27 -16.65
CA LEU A 33 -20.09 1.05 -15.94
C LEU A 33 -20.01 1.42 -14.45
N PRO A 34 -21.10 1.22 -13.68
CA PRO A 34 -21.00 1.38 -12.25
C PRO A 34 -19.92 0.40 -11.80
N ILE A 35 -18.89 0.95 -11.16
CA ILE A 35 -17.78 0.23 -10.56
C ILE A 35 -18.40 -0.77 -9.58
N LEU A 36 -18.67 -2.00 -10.04
CA LEU A 36 -19.03 -3.15 -9.23
C LEU A 36 -17.76 -3.74 -8.57
N ILE A 37 -16.73 -2.91 -8.41
CA ILE A 37 -15.40 -3.31 -7.94
C ILE A 37 -15.34 -3.25 -6.41
N ASN A 38 -16.24 -2.52 -5.74
CA ASN A 38 -16.17 -2.41 -4.28
C ASN A 38 -16.34 -3.77 -3.58
N GLU A 39 -17.43 -4.49 -3.77
CA GLU A 39 -17.71 -5.72 -3.01
C GLU A 39 -16.65 -6.80 -3.22
N GLU A 40 -16.21 -7.04 -4.46
CA GLU A 40 -15.22 -8.08 -4.78
C GLU A 40 -13.80 -7.68 -4.34
N SER A 41 -13.44 -6.39 -4.50
CA SER A 41 -12.15 -5.87 -4.04
C SER A 41 -12.04 -5.89 -2.51
N HIS A 42 -13.10 -5.50 -1.80
CA HIS A 42 -13.13 -5.54 -0.33
C HIS A 42 -12.99 -6.98 0.18
N ARG A 43 -13.74 -7.93 -0.38
CA ARG A 43 -13.60 -9.36 -0.02
C ARG A 43 -12.21 -9.92 -0.27
N THR A 44 -11.60 -9.58 -1.40
CA THR A 44 -10.23 -10.03 -1.73
C THR A 44 -9.20 -9.43 -0.76
N SER A 45 -9.39 -8.18 -0.35
CA SER A 45 -8.52 -7.51 0.62
C SER A 45 -8.63 -8.09 2.04
N GLU A 46 -9.84 -8.44 2.49
CA GLU A 46 -10.07 -9.12 3.77
C GLU A 46 -9.44 -10.52 3.81
N GLN A 47 -9.56 -11.28 2.72
CA GLN A 47 -8.93 -12.60 2.57
C GLN A 47 -7.40 -12.49 2.62
N THR A 48 -6.84 -11.52 1.89
CA THR A 48 -5.39 -11.28 1.88
C THR A 48 -4.88 -10.87 3.25
N LEU A 49 -5.60 -9.99 3.97
CA LEU A 49 -5.25 -9.64 5.35
C LEU A 49 -5.28 -10.84 6.28
N SER A 50 -6.27 -11.71 6.15
CA SER A 50 -6.38 -12.91 6.98
C SER A 50 -5.19 -13.85 6.77
N LEU A 51 -4.73 -14.01 5.52
CA LEU A 51 -3.54 -14.80 5.20
C LEU A 51 -2.25 -14.16 5.78
N LEU A 52 -2.16 -12.84 5.75
CA LEU A 52 -1.02 -12.12 6.33
C LEU A 52 -1.01 -12.24 7.87
N GLU A 53 -2.16 -12.18 8.52
CA GLU A 53 -2.32 -12.39 9.96
C GLU A 53 -1.89 -13.80 10.36
N GLU A 54 -2.32 -14.82 9.61
CA GLU A 54 -1.92 -16.22 9.84
C GLU A 54 -0.41 -16.41 9.71
N ALA A 55 0.18 -15.90 8.62
CA ALA A 55 1.62 -15.96 8.40
C ALA A 55 2.42 -15.20 9.48
N LEU A 56 1.85 -14.11 10.02
CA LEU A 56 2.47 -13.35 11.10
C LEU A 56 2.45 -14.15 12.42
N VAL A 57 1.34 -14.81 12.74
CA VAL A 57 1.22 -15.69 13.91
C VAL A 57 2.24 -16.83 13.82
N GLU A 58 2.35 -17.47 12.65
CA GLU A 58 3.36 -18.51 12.41
C GLU A 58 4.79 -17.97 12.58
N SER A 59 5.05 -16.76 12.07
CA SER A 59 6.35 -16.10 12.21
C SER A 59 6.70 -15.79 13.67
N LYS A 60 5.72 -15.33 14.47
CA LYS A 60 5.90 -15.11 15.92
C LYS A 60 6.20 -16.42 16.65
N ALA A 61 5.52 -17.52 16.30
CA ALA A 61 5.80 -18.84 16.87
C ALA A 61 7.24 -19.28 16.56
N LYS A 62 7.66 -19.21 15.29
CA LYS A 62 9.04 -19.54 14.87
C LYS A 62 10.09 -18.68 15.55
N LEU A 63 9.80 -17.39 15.78
CA LEU A 63 10.70 -16.50 16.52
C LEU A 63 10.83 -16.93 17.99
N ASN A 64 9.73 -17.30 18.64
CA ASN A 64 9.75 -17.77 20.03
C ASN A 64 10.53 -19.10 20.18
N ASP A 65 10.37 -20.00 19.22
CA ASP A 65 11.16 -21.24 19.16
C ASP A 65 12.65 -20.91 19.01
N LEU A 66 12.99 -19.99 18.11
CA LEU A 66 14.37 -19.55 17.91
C LEU A 66 14.98 -18.88 19.16
N ILE A 67 14.20 -18.07 19.88
CA ILE A 67 14.63 -17.47 21.16
C ILE A 67 14.90 -18.56 22.19
N SER A 68 14.04 -19.57 22.26
CA SER A 68 14.17 -20.69 23.19
C SER A 68 15.40 -21.54 22.89
N ASP A 69 15.65 -21.82 21.60
CA ASP A 69 16.79 -22.62 21.14
C ASP A 69 18.13 -21.93 21.33
N THR A 70 18.18 -20.60 21.14
CA THR A 70 19.44 -19.85 21.24
C THR A 70 19.89 -19.56 22.67
N GLY A 71 19.02 -19.77 23.67
CA GLY A 71 19.30 -19.57 25.08
C GLY A 71 19.63 -18.11 25.44
N THR A 72 19.64 -17.78 26.74
CA THR A 72 19.84 -16.42 27.28
C THR A 72 21.27 -15.88 27.13
N SER A 73 22.01 -16.27 26.09
CA SER A 73 23.33 -15.71 25.80
C SER A 73 23.16 -14.31 25.20
N GLU A 74 22.79 -13.35 26.05
CA GLU A 74 22.43 -11.96 25.70
C GLU A 74 23.55 -11.18 24.98
N SER A 75 24.78 -11.72 24.96
CA SER A 75 25.97 -11.04 24.43
C SER A 75 26.39 -11.52 23.02
N SER A 76 25.62 -12.40 22.38
CA SER A 76 25.93 -12.86 21.02
C SER A 76 25.37 -11.90 19.95
N SER A 77 26.03 -11.83 18.79
CA SER A 77 25.50 -11.13 17.60
C SER A 77 24.15 -11.70 17.14
N GLN A 78 23.87 -12.96 17.47
CA GLN A 78 22.59 -13.62 17.20
C GLN A 78 21.47 -13.00 18.05
N HIS A 79 21.72 -12.68 19.32
CA HIS A 79 20.74 -12.05 20.21
C HIS A 79 20.29 -10.67 19.67
N ILE A 80 21.23 -9.85 19.20
CA ILE A 80 20.91 -8.55 18.57
C ILE A 80 20.02 -8.74 17.33
N THR A 81 20.35 -9.74 16.51
CA THR A 81 19.59 -10.04 15.29
C THR A 81 18.17 -10.51 15.61
N ILE A 82 18.00 -11.34 16.64
CA ILE A 82 16.72 -11.83 17.13
C ILE A 82 15.86 -10.67 17.65
N LEU A 83 16.43 -9.74 18.42
CA LEU A 83 15.73 -8.54 18.87
C LEU A 83 15.25 -7.66 17.71
N GLN A 84 16.10 -7.45 16.70
CA GLN A 84 15.72 -6.71 15.50
C GLN A 84 14.58 -7.40 14.73
N LEU A 85 14.63 -8.73 14.62
CA LEU A 85 13.57 -9.51 13.99
C LEU A 85 12.26 -9.38 14.77
N SER A 86 12.32 -9.45 16.10
CA SER A 86 11.16 -9.22 16.97
C SER A 86 10.53 -7.86 16.73
N GLN A 87 11.32 -6.78 16.70
CA GLN A 87 10.82 -5.42 16.46
C GLN A 87 10.15 -5.30 15.08
N LYS A 88 10.71 -5.95 14.06
CA LYS A 88 10.15 -5.92 12.72
C LYS A 88 8.82 -6.66 12.62
N ILE A 89 8.69 -7.79 13.31
CA ILE A 89 7.43 -8.53 13.41
C ILE A 89 6.36 -7.70 14.13
N GLU A 90 6.70 -6.98 15.21
CA GLU A 90 5.75 -6.07 15.87
C GLU A 90 5.35 -4.89 14.97
N THR A 91 6.30 -4.32 14.21
CA THR A 91 5.97 -3.28 13.22
C THR A 91 5.00 -3.81 12.16
N MET A 92 5.18 -5.05 11.70
CA MET A 92 4.25 -5.68 10.75
C MET A 92 2.87 -5.89 11.37
N HIS A 93 2.80 -6.31 12.64
CA HIS A 93 1.53 -6.41 13.37
C HIS A 93 0.78 -5.08 13.39
N ASP A 94 1.46 -3.99 13.76
CA ASP A 94 0.84 -2.66 13.86
C ASP A 94 0.35 -2.15 12.51
N LEU A 95 1.10 -2.43 11.43
CA LEU A 95 0.68 -2.09 10.07
C LEU A 95 -0.55 -2.91 9.64
N LEU A 96 -0.61 -4.21 9.95
CA LEU A 96 -1.79 -5.03 9.66
C LEU A 96 -3.01 -4.53 10.43
N MET A 97 -2.84 -4.16 11.70
CA MET A 97 -3.90 -3.54 12.48
C MET A 97 -4.37 -2.24 11.84
N GLN A 98 -3.48 -1.37 11.39
CA GLN A 98 -3.86 -0.13 10.68
C GLN A 98 -4.62 -0.43 9.39
N LEU A 99 -4.19 -1.41 8.59
CA LEU A 99 -4.89 -1.82 7.38
C LEU A 99 -6.29 -2.38 7.68
N ARG A 100 -6.44 -3.16 8.75
CA ARG A 100 -7.75 -3.65 9.22
C ARG A 100 -8.72 -2.54 9.56
N HIS A 101 -8.25 -1.43 10.12
CA HIS A 101 -9.11 -0.27 10.43
C HIS A 101 -9.47 0.57 9.20
N GLN A 102 -8.78 0.37 8.07
CA GLN A 102 -8.99 1.12 6.82
C GLN A 102 -9.90 0.39 5.82
N LEU A 103 -10.14 -0.90 6.04
CA LEU A 103 -11.17 -1.67 5.32
C LEU A 103 -12.54 -1.49 5.96
#